data_AF-A0A815G473-F1
#
_entry.id   AF-A0A815G473-F1
#
_cell.length_a   1.000
_cell.length_b   1.000
_cell.length_c   1.000
_cell.angle_alpha   90.00
_cell.angle_beta   90.00
_cell.angle_gamma   90.00
#
_symmetry.space_group_name_H-M   'P 1'
#
loop_
_entity.id
_entity.type
_entity.pdbx_description
1 polymer ?
#
loop_
_entity_poly.entity_id
_entity_poly.type
_entity_poly.pdbx_seq_one_letter_code
_entity_poly.pdbx_strand_id
1 'polypeptide(L)'
;MGGVLWAEDWFEKCLLTIYDATWIQEQIKRRYDPFDIFTKTTDKHYTPEIHVHEDYLKYSEYEIKAFGGTETIDPKNWAQWVPTVKYRPRPTTYVLRPIYTLLPVNSPLRQILKQATHEYRSQLDSSAEEYIDELKSIADSPSSKYSLTPILPPPELKNKACKCDFSMLWRIAFRNSYTTGQK
;
A
#
# COMPACT_ATOMS: atom_id res chain seq x y z
N MET A 1 0.84 -0.37 -21.69
CA MET A 1 2.25 -0.76 -21.46
C MET A 1 2.99 0.46 -20.91
N GLY A 2 3.90 0.26 -19.97
CA GLY A 2 4.61 1.37 -19.33
C GLY A 2 5.43 0.91 -18.12
N GLY A 3 5.60 1.81 -17.16
CA GLY A 3 6.24 1.53 -15.88
C GLY A 3 5.32 1.94 -14.73
N VAL A 4 5.38 1.22 -13.63
CA VAL A 4 4.67 1.57 -12.39
C VAL A 4 5.65 1.61 -11.25
N LEU A 5 5.67 2.71 -10.52
CA LEU A 5 6.23 2.75 -9.17
C LEU A 5 5.07 2.52 -8.21
N TRP A 6 5.22 1.48 -7.39
CA TRP A 6 4.26 1.07 -6.39
C TRP A 6 4.92 1.23 -5.03
N ALA A 7 4.25 1.93 -4.12
CA ALA A 7 4.74 2.15 -2.79
C ALA A 7 3.64 1.91 -1.78
N GLU A 8 3.98 1.23 -0.69
CA GLU A 8 3.05 0.89 0.37
C GLU A 8 3.66 1.19 1.73
N ASP A 9 2.84 1.78 2.61
CA ASP A 9 3.14 1.93 4.02
C ASP A 9 2.25 1.01 4.83
N TRP A 10 2.83 0.39 5.86
CA TRP A 10 2.14 -0.28 6.94
C TRP A 10 2.50 0.39 8.24
N PHE A 11 1.51 0.72 9.06
CA PHE A 11 1.76 1.40 10.32
C PHE A 11 0.92 0.83 11.44
N GLU A 12 1.43 0.93 12.66
CA GLU A 12 0.77 0.41 13.85
C GLU A 12 -0.49 1.22 14.15
N LYS A 13 -1.57 0.53 14.53
CA LYS A 13 -2.86 1.16 14.85
C LYS A 13 -2.77 2.23 15.94
N CYS A 14 -1.81 2.11 16.87
CA CYS A 14 -1.61 3.09 17.93
C CYS A 14 -1.33 4.50 17.39
N LEU A 15 -0.74 4.65 16.20
CA LEU A 15 -0.60 5.94 15.55
C LEU A 15 -1.95 6.63 15.30
N LEU A 16 -3.01 5.89 14.97
CA LEU A 16 -4.37 6.43 14.79
C LEU A 16 -5.05 6.85 16.10
N THR A 17 -4.49 6.47 17.25
CA THR A 17 -4.98 6.92 18.56
C THR A 17 -4.31 8.21 19.02
N ILE A 18 -3.11 8.49 18.50
CA ILE A 18 -2.30 9.67 18.84
C ILE A 18 -2.51 10.78 17.80
N TYR A 19 -2.57 10.40 16.52
CA TYR A 19 -2.66 11.27 15.37
C TYR A 19 -3.91 10.96 14.54
N ASP A 20 -4.45 11.97 13.87
CA ASP A 20 -5.56 11.77 12.95
C ASP A 20 -5.11 11.23 11.58
N ALA A 21 -6.09 10.78 10.78
CA ALA A 21 -5.83 10.22 9.46
C ALA A 21 -5.22 11.25 8.49
N THR A 22 -5.52 12.54 8.65
CA THR A 22 -4.97 13.61 7.81
C THR A 22 -3.48 13.78 8.07
N TRP A 23 -3.07 13.76 9.34
CA TRP A 23 -1.67 13.80 9.74
C TRP A 23 -0.89 12.60 9.20
N ILE A 24 -1.46 11.39 9.28
CA ILE A 24 -0.85 10.18 8.72
C ILE A 24 -0.66 10.31 7.20
N GLN A 25 -1.69 10.79 6.49
CA GLN A 25 -1.58 11.04 5.05
C GLN A 25 -0.50 12.07 4.72
N GLU A 26 -0.31 13.11 5.53
CA GLU A 26 0.79 14.06 5.36
C GLU A 26 2.16 13.43 5.58
N GLN A 27 2.33 12.53 6.57
CA GLN A 27 3.60 11.82 6.76
C GLN A 27 3.93 10.90 5.59
N ILE A 28 2.91 10.21 5.07
CA ILE A 28 3.01 9.39 3.87
C ILE A 28 3.42 10.24 2.67
N LYS A 29 2.74 11.37 2.43
CA LYS A 29 3.10 12.30 1.36
C LYS A 29 4.55 12.71 1.48
N ARG A 30 4.99 13.17 2.66
CA ARG A 30 6.39 13.56 2.93
C ARG A 30 7.38 12.42 2.65
N ARG A 31 7.10 11.20 3.09
CA ARG A 31 7.95 10.01 2.81
C ARG A 31 8.12 9.78 1.31
N TYR A 32 7.06 10.03 0.55
CA TYR A 32 7.04 9.85 -0.90
C TYR A 32 7.18 11.15 -1.70
N ASP A 33 7.49 12.27 -1.06
CA ASP A 33 7.74 13.55 -1.71
C ASP A 33 9.15 13.71 -2.31
N PRO A 34 10.22 12.98 -1.93
CA PRO A 34 11.46 12.99 -2.73
C PRO A 34 11.28 12.39 -4.14
N PHE A 35 10.11 11.83 -4.43
CA PHE A 35 9.70 11.45 -5.78
C PHE A 35 9.08 12.61 -6.59
N ASP A 36 8.98 13.83 -6.03
CA ASP A 36 8.32 15.00 -6.63
C ASP A 36 6.86 14.69 -7.08
N ILE A 37 6.21 13.76 -6.36
CA ILE A 37 4.86 13.27 -6.70
C ILE A 37 3.81 14.27 -6.24
N PHE A 38 4.02 14.93 -5.09
CA PHE A 38 3.01 15.75 -4.43
C PHE A 38 3.36 17.24 -4.47
N THR A 39 4.63 17.61 -4.32
CA THR A 39 5.08 19.00 -4.37
C THR A 39 5.68 19.39 -5.73
N LYS A 40 4.86 19.35 -6.80
CA LYS A 40 5.21 20.07 -8.04
C LYS A 40 5.17 21.58 -7.80
N THR A 41 6.18 22.12 -7.12
CA THR A 41 6.32 23.56 -6.96
C THR A 41 7.10 24.10 -8.16
N THR A 42 6.62 25.19 -8.76
CA THR A 42 7.35 25.90 -9.82
C THR A 42 8.51 26.73 -9.27
N ASP A 43 8.69 26.78 -7.95
CA ASP A 43 9.72 27.56 -7.29
C ASP A 43 11.02 26.76 -7.15
N LYS A 44 12.02 27.12 -7.96
CA LYS A 44 13.39 26.56 -7.94
C LYS A 44 14.15 26.73 -6.62
N HIS A 45 13.56 27.40 -5.64
CA HIS A 45 14.17 27.73 -4.35
C HIS A 45 13.43 27.13 -3.15
N TYR A 46 12.34 26.39 -3.36
CA TYR A 46 11.67 25.69 -2.27
C TYR A 46 12.29 24.30 -2.10
N THR A 47 13.29 24.21 -1.22
CA THR A 47 13.68 22.95 -0.59
C THR A 47 13.05 22.92 0.80
N PRO A 48 11.77 22.51 0.94
CA PRO A 48 11.31 22.15 2.26
C PRO A 48 12.21 21.01 2.68
N GLU A 49 12.79 21.14 3.86
CA GLU A 49 13.38 20.03 4.57
C GLU A 49 12.23 19.04 4.85
N ILE A 50 11.97 18.12 3.91
CA ILE A 50 10.89 17.14 3.99
C ILE A 50 11.27 16.13 5.06
N HIS A 51 10.92 16.46 6.31
CA HIS A 51 11.12 15.58 7.45
C HIS A 51 9.84 14.81 7.73
N VAL A 52 9.94 13.50 7.60
CA VAL A 52 8.95 12.55 8.13
C VAL A 52 9.12 12.52 9.65
N HIS A 53 8.02 12.64 10.38
CA HIS A 53 8.04 12.66 11.83
C HIS A 53 8.61 11.34 12.41
N GLU A 54 9.43 11.43 13.46
CA GLU A 54 10.12 10.28 14.06
C GLU A 54 9.18 9.18 14.52
N ASP A 55 8.05 9.55 15.16
CA ASP A 55 7.02 8.57 15.54
C ASP A 55 6.49 7.79 14.35
N TYR A 56 6.28 8.44 13.20
CA TYR A 56 5.82 7.75 12.01
C TYR A 56 6.89 6.79 11.50
N LEU A 57 8.17 7.19 11.47
CA LEU A 57 9.27 6.31 11.09
C LEU A 57 9.42 5.11 12.02
N LYS A 58 9.21 5.31 13.32
CA LYS A 58 9.35 4.28 14.35
C LYS A 58 8.23 3.24 14.30
N TYR A 59 7.01 3.67 13.99
CA TYR A 59 5.80 2.84 14.05
C TYR A 59 5.22 2.54 12.66
N SER A 60 6.03 2.65 11.62
CA SER A 60 5.65 2.23 10.28
C SER A 60 6.80 1.57 9.52
N GLU A 61 6.42 0.61 8.68
CA GLU A 61 7.24 -0.01 7.68
C GLU A 61 6.80 0.44 6.29
N TYR A 62 7.69 0.35 5.32
CA TYR A 62 7.36 0.68 3.94
C TYR A 62 8.07 -0.19 2.94
N GLU A 63 7.45 -0.33 1.78
CA GLU A 63 8.02 -1.05 0.65
C GLU A 63 7.79 -0.26 -0.64
N ILE A 64 8.82 -0.22 -1.49
CA ILE A 64 8.76 0.41 -2.81
C ILE A 64 9.17 -0.62 -3.85
N LYS A 65 8.31 -0.83 -4.85
CA LYS A 65 8.56 -1.72 -5.98
C LYS A 65 8.44 -0.95 -7.29
N ALA A 66 9.33 -1.25 -8.22
CA ALA A 66 9.28 -0.76 -9.59
C ALA A 66 8.89 -1.90 -10.54
N PHE A 67 7.88 -1.68 -11.38
CA PHE A 67 7.41 -2.62 -12.38
C PHE A 67 7.63 -2.05 -13.78
N GLY A 68 8.35 -2.79 -14.62
CA GLY A 68 8.85 -2.26 -15.90
C GLY A 68 10.14 -1.47 -15.72
N GLY A 69 10.78 -1.10 -16.83
CA GLY A 69 12.13 -0.55 -16.81
C GLY A 69 13.19 -1.61 -16.47
N THR A 70 14.32 -1.16 -15.92
CA THR A 70 15.38 -2.05 -15.42
C THR A 70 15.15 -2.39 -13.95
N GLU A 71 15.50 -3.62 -13.57
CA GLU A 71 15.45 -4.11 -12.17
C GLU A 71 16.75 -3.80 -11.40
N THR A 72 17.76 -3.25 -12.07
CA THR A 72 19.08 -2.97 -11.50
C THR A 72 19.18 -1.64 -10.77
N ILE A 73 18.18 -0.75 -10.93
CA ILE A 73 18.16 0.56 -10.30
C ILE A 73 17.24 0.47 -9.08
N ASP A 74 17.75 0.86 -7.92
CA ASP A 74 16.94 0.99 -6.70
C ASP A 74 15.74 1.91 -6.99
N PRO A 75 14.49 1.47 -6.70
CA PRO A 75 13.29 2.29 -6.87
C PRO A 75 13.38 3.68 -6.21
N LYS A 76 14.19 3.87 -5.16
CA LYS A 76 14.47 5.18 -4.54
C LYS A 76 15.16 6.15 -5.50
N ASN A 77 15.93 5.65 -6.47
CA ASN A 77 16.57 6.43 -7.54
C ASN A 77 15.67 6.54 -8.78
N TRP A 78 14.39 6.87 -8.56
CA TRP A 78 13.34 6.81 -9.58
C TRP A 78 13.65 7.64 -10.85
N ALA A 79 14.31 8.79 -10.70
CA ALA A 79 14.66 9.66 -11.83
C ALA A 79 15.59 8.97 -12.84
N GLN A 80 16.43 8.04 -12.37
CA GLN A 80 17.28 7.22 -13.22
C GLN A 80 16.52 6.01 -13.78
N TRP A 81 15.54 5.49 -13.02
CA TRP A 81 14.70 4.37 -13.46
C TRP A 81 13.70 4.76 -14.56
N VAL A 82 13.05 5.92 -14.47
CA VAL A 82 11.99 6.35 -15.41
C VAL A 82 12.41 6.30 -16.89
N PRO A 83 13.59 6.83 -17.29
CA PRO A 83 14.05 6.73 -18.68
C PRO A 83 14.15 5.30 -19.20
N THR A 84 14.42 4.32 -18.32
CA THR A 84 14.57 2.90 -18.70
C THR A 84 13.23 2.25 -19.09
N VAL A 85 12.11 2.78 -18.60
CA VAL A 85 10.76 2.29 -18.89
C VAL A 85 10.46 2.31 -20.38
N LYS A 86 10.98 3.32 -21.10
CA LYS A 86 10.83 3.42 -22.56
C LYS A 86 11.33 2.18 -23.31
N TYR A 87 12.41 1.57 -22.82
CA TYR A 87 13.07 0.45 -23.47
C TYR A 87 12.60 -0.91 -22.96
N ARG A 88 12.00 -0.95 -21.75
CA ARG A 88 11.52 -2.19 -21.12
C ARG A 88 10.13 -2.00 -20.50
N PRO A 89 9.10 -1.61 -21.27
CA PRO A 89 7.78 -1.40 -20.72
C PRO A 89 7.14 -2.75 -20.33
N ARG A 90 6.36 -2.77 -19.24
CA ARG A 90 5.54 -3.91 -18.82
C ARG A 90 4.05 -3.55 -18.85
N PRO A 91 3.13 -4.53 -18.85
CA PRO A 91 1.70 -4.26 -18.65
C PRO A 91 1.49 -3.65 -17.28
N THR A 92 1.03 -2.40 -17.24
CA THR A 92 0.74 -1.68 -16.00
C THR A 92 -0.69 -1.98 -15.58
N THR A 93 -1.64 -1.83 -16.49
CA THR A 93 -3.05 -2.16 -16.29
C THR A 93 -3.43 -3.38 -17.13
N TYR A 94 -4.22 -4.28 -16.57
CA TYR A 94 -4.74 -5.46 -17.26
C TYR A 94 -6.21 -5.64 -16.92
N VAL A 95 -6.96 -6.19 -17.88
CA VAL A 95 -8.34 -6.63 -17.68
C VAL A 95 -8.31 -8.15 -17.67
N LEU A 96 -8.65 -8.74 -16.53
CA LEU A 96 -8.74 -10.19 -16.41
C LEU A 96 -10.03 -10.67 -17.08
N ARG A 97 -9.93 -11.77 -17.82
CA ARG A 97 -11.08 -12.48 -18.37
C ARG A 97 -11.07 -13.91 -17.83
N PRO A 98 -12.22 -14.46 -17.43
CA PRO A 98 -12.27 -15.85 -16.97
C PRO A 98 -11.81 -16.81 -18.06
N ILE A 99 -11.04 -17.83 -17.68
CA ILE A 99 -10.41 -18.75 -18.64
C ILE A 99 -11.43 -19.50 -19.52
N TYR A 100 -12.62 -19.82 -18.99
CA TYR A 100 -13.71 -20.45 -19.75
C TYR A 100 -14.22 -19.62 -20.92
N THR A 101 -13.95 -18.31 -20.97
CA THR A 101 -14.34 -17.44 -22.08
C THR A 101 -13.55 -17.73 -23.36
N LEU A 102 -12.43 -18.45 -23.26
CA LEU A 102 -11.63 -18.90 -24.40
C LEU A 102 -12.29 -20.08 -25.13
N LEU A 103 -13.25 -20.76 -24.50
CA LEU A 103 -13.95 -21.89 -25.08
C LEU A 103 -15.19 -21.45 -25.88
N PRO A 104 -15.52 -22.14 -26.99
CA PRO A 104 -16.75 -21.89 -27.73
C PRO A 104 -17.98 -21.88 -26.82
N VAL A 105 -18.96 -21.02 -27.11
CA VAL A 105 -20.16 -20.83 -26.28
C VAL A 105 -20.90 -22.15 -26.06
N ASN A 106 -20.93 -23.02 -27.06
CA ASN A 106 -21.66 -24.29 -27.04
C ASN A 106 -20.81 -25.48 -26.56
N SER A 107 -19.57 -25.25 -26.09
CA SER A 107 -18.72 -26.35 -25.61
C SER A 107 -19.19 -26.81 -24.22
N PRO A 108 -19.43 -28.13 -23.99
CA PRO A 108 -19.75 -28.63 -22.66
C PRO A 108 -18.61 -28.39 -21.65
N LEU A 109 -17.36 -28.40 -22.11
CA LEU A 109 -16.18 -28.09 -21.29
C LEU A 109 -16.22 -26.67 -20.72
N ARG A 110 -16.92 -25.74 -21.39
CA ARG A 110 -17.05 -24.35 -20.91
C ARG A 110 -17.82 -24.28 -19.59
N GLN A 111 -18.89 -25.06 -19.44
CA GLN A 111 -19.68 -25.08 -18.20
C GLN A 111 -18.89 -25.75 -17.07
N ILE A 112 -18.22 -26.86 -17.36
CA ILE A 112 -17.36 -27.56 -16.39
C ILE A 112 -16.25 -26.63 -15.88
N LEU A 113 -15.55 -25.94 -16.78
CA LEU A 113 -14.46 -25.03 -16.41
C LEU A 113 -14.99 -23.79 -15.66
N LYS A 114 -16.17 -23.30 -16.01
CA LYS A 114 -16.83 -22.21 -15.27
C LYS A 114 -17.14 -22.62 -13.83
N GLN A 115 -17.68 -23.82 -13.63
CA GLN A 115 -17.98 -24.37 -12.32
C GLN A 115 -16.70 -24.58 -11.50
N ALA A 116 -15.68 -25.22 -12.07
CA ALA A 116 -14.39 -25.44 -11.39
C ALA A 116 -13.71 -24.10 -10.99
N THR A 117 -13.81 -23.07 -11.83
CA THR A 117 -13.29 -21.73 -11.50
C THR A 117 -14.02 -21.12 -10.29
N HIS A 118 -15.34 -21.32 -10.21
CA HIS A 118 -16.15 -20.84 -9.08
C HIS A 118 -15.81 -21.58 -7.79
N GLU A 119 -15.71 -22.91 -7.85
CA GLU A 119 -15.35 -23.76 -6.71
C GLU A 119 -13.96 -23.41 -6.16
N TYR A 120 -12.97 -23.28 -7.05
CA TYR A 120 -11.62 -22.85 -6.67
C TYR A 120 -11.61 -21.50 -5.97
N ARG A 121 -12.39 -20.53 -6.48
CA ARG A 121 -12.49 -19.21 -5.85
C ARG A 121 -13.15 -19.27 -4.48
N SER A 122 -14.23 -20.04 -4.35
CA SER A 122 -14.90 -20.23 -3.06
C SER A 122 -13.97 -20.84 -2.01
N GLN A 123 -13.11 -21.78 -2.40
CA GLN A 123 -12.12 -22.37 -1.49
C GLN A 123 -11.09 -21.33 -1.01
N LEU A 124 -10.58 -20.50 -1.93
CA LEU A 124 -9.65 -19.42 -1.57
C LEU A 124 -10.29 -18.40 -0.63
N ASP A 125 -11.55 -18.03 -0.88
CA ASP A 125 -12.27 -17.07 -0.05
C ASP A 125 -12.46 -17.63 1.38
N SER A 126 -12.85 -18.91 1.52
CA SER A 126 -12.94 -19.57 2.83
C SER A 126 -11.59 -19.66 3.55
N SER A 127 -10.50 -20.02 2.85
CA SER A 127 -9.17 -20.05 3.47
C SER A 127 -8.68 -18.66 3.90
N ALA A 128 -9.04 -17.61 3.16
CA ALA A 128 -8.72 -16.24 3.56
C ALA A 128 -9.49 -15.81 4.81
N GLU A 129 -10.77 -16.20 4.93
CA GLU A 129 -11.57 -15.95 6.14
C GLU A 129 -11.00 -16.67 7.36
N GLU A 130 -10.63 -17.95 7.22
CA GLU A 130 -9.97 -18.73 8.28
C GLU A 130 -8.70 -18.06 8.78
N TYR A 131 -7.84 -17.59 7.86
CA TYR A 131 -6.61 -16.89 8.21
C TYR A 131 -6.87 -15.55 8.93
N ILE A 132 -7.87 -14.79 8.48
CA ILE A 132 -8.26 -13.54 9.15
C ILE A 132 -8.76 -13.82 10.56
N ASP A 133 -9.53 -14.88 10.78
CA ASP A 133 -10.05 -15.24 12.09
C ASP A 133 -8.94 -15.77 13.02
N GLU A 134 -7.96 -16.50 12.48
CA GLU A 134 -6.74 -16.86 13.20
C GLU A 134 -6.00 -15.60 13.67
N LEU A 135 -5.77 -14.63 12.79
CA LEU A 135 -5.12 -13.36 13.14
C LEU A 135 -5.90 -12.59 14.24
N LYS A 136 -7.23 -12.58 14.19
CA LYS A 136 -8.06 -11.97 15.24
C LYS A 136 -7.96 -12.69 16.59
N SER A 137 -7.75 -14.00 16.57
CA SER A 137 -7.63 -14.80 17.81
C SER A 137 -6.30 -14.57 18.53
N ILE A 138 -5.24 -14.26 17.76
CA ILE A 138 -3.90 -13.96 18.27
C ILE A 138 -3.80 -12.51 18.75
N ALA A 139 -4.53 -11.60 18.11
CA ALA A 139 -4.68 -10.23 18.57
C ALA A 139 -5.42 -10.20 19.92
N ASP A 140 -4.71 -9.98 21.02
CA ASP A 140 -5.33 -9.87 22.35
C ASP A 140 -6.48 -8.85 22.28
N SER A 141 -7.67 -9.24 22.75
CA SER A 141 -8.77 -8.28 22.93
C SER A 141 -8.25 -7.12 23.77
N PRO A 142 -8.36 -5.86 23.32
CA PRO A 142 -7.84 -4.72 24.08
C PRO A 142 -8.48 -4.77 25.46
N SER A 143 -7.66 -5.04 26.48
CA SER A 143 -8.19 -5.17 27.84
C SER A 143 -8.95 -3.89 28.16
N SER A 144 -10.19 -4.03 28.63
CA SER A 144 -11.15 -2.95 28.92
C SER A 144 -10.68 -1.94 29.98
N LYS A 145 -9.40 -1.99 30.40
CA LYS A 145 -8.78 -1.05 31.33
C LYS A 145 -8.53 0.34 30.75
N TYR A 146 -8.71 0.54 29.44
CA TYR A 146 -8.66 1.87 28.83
C TYR A 146 -10.08 2.41 28.64
N SER A 147 -10.66 2.93 29.72
CA SER A 147 -11.84 3.78 29.61
C SER A 147 -11.42 5.06 28.87
N LEU A 148 -11.98 5.28 27.69
CA LEU A 148 -11.79 6.49 26.89
C LEU A 148 -12.47 7.67 27.60
N THR A 149 -11.80 8.24 28.58
CA THR A 149 -12.12 9.61 29.01
C THR A 149 -11.69 10.56 27.88
N PRO A 150 -12.54 11.46 27.39
CA PRO A 150 -12.12 12.49 26.46
C PRO A 150 -11.12 13.41 27.17
N ILE A 151 -9.84 13.32 26.81
CA ILE A 151 -8.80 14.16 27.38
C ILE A 151 -8.72 15.43 26.51
N LEU A 152 -9.18 16.56 27.06
CA LEU A 152 -8.72 17.90 26.68
C LEU A 152 -7.19 17.90 26.55
N PRO A 153 -6.58 18.54 25.54
CA PRO A 153 -5.16 18.37 25.28
C PRO A 153 -4.31 18.84 26.48
N PRO A 154 -3.47 17.99 27.09
CA PRO A 154 -2.51 18.45 28.08
C PRO A 154 -1.10 18.54 27.47
N PRO A 155 -0.27 19.43 28.01
CA PRO A 155 1.09 19.65 27.55
C PRO A 155 1.99 18.45 27.92
N GLU A 156 2.93 18.15 27.03
CA GLU A 156 4.06 17.23 27.24
C GLU A 156 3.72 15.79 27.64
N LEU A 157 3.43 14.97 26.62
CA LEU A 157 3.37 13.51 26.72
C LEU A 157 4.76 12.92 27.02
N LYS A 158 5.08 12.74 28.31
CA LYS A 158 6.18 11.87 28.75
C LYS A 158 5.86 10.41 28.45
N ASN A 159 6.55 9.83 27.46
CA ASN A 159 6.94 8.43 27.32
C ASN A 159 6.06 7.38 28.05
N LYS A 160 4.76 7.31 27.74
CA LYS A 160 4.04 6.06 27.93
C LYS A 160 4.32 5.19 26.73
N ALA A 161 5.17 4.18 26.92
CA ALA A 161 5.45 3.15 25.94
C ALA A 161 4.11 2.55 25.49
N CYS A 162 3.69 2.90 24.28
CA CYS A 162 2.58 2.27 23.64
C CYS A 162 3.01 0.82 23.41
N LYS A 163 2.44 -0.14 24.15
CA LYS A 163 2.56 -1.56 23.82
C LYS A 163 1.69 -1.77 22.59
N CYS A 164 2.25 -1.49 21.43
CA CYS A 164 1.55 -1.69 20.18
C CYS A 164 1.63 -3.18 19.84
N ASP A 165 0.46 -3.77 19.72
CA ASP A 165 0.29 -5.11 19.20
C ASP A 165 0.37 -5.01 17.67
N PHE A 166 1.26 -5.78 17.03
CA PHE A 166 1.52 -5.74 15.58
C PHE A 166 0.33 -6.23 14.73
N SER A 167 -0.77 -6.62 15.37
CA SER A 167 -1.89 -7.34 14.78
C SER A 167 -2.80 -6.52 13.85
N MET A 168 -2.60 -5.21 13.72
CA MET A 168 -3.35 -4.39 12.75
C MET A 168 -2.44 -3.46 11.95
N LEU A 169 -2.00 -3.94 10.79
CA LEU A 169 -1.33 -3.16 9.76
C LEU A 169 -2.37 -2.55 8.82
N TRP A 170 -2.40 -1.22 8.74
CA TRP A 170 -3.16 -0.50 7.73
C TRP A 170 -2.31 -0.32 6.47
N ARG A 171 -2.83 -0.73 5.31
CA ARG A 171 -2.15 -0.65 4.02
C ARG A 171 -2.64 0.55 3.23
N ILE A 172 -1.74 1.48 2.89
CA ILE A 172 -2.03 2.57 1.95
C ILE A 172 -1.09 2.42 0.75
N ALA A 173 -1.66 2.22 -0.43
CA ALA A 173 -0.91 1.97 -1.66
C ALA A 173 -0.97 3.17 -2.61
N PHE A 174 0.20 3.64 -3.05
CA PHE A 174 0.34 4.67 -4.08
C PHE A 174 0.77 4.03 -5.40
N ARG A 175 0.19 4.53 -6.48
CA ARG A 175 0.45 4.01 -7.82
C ARG A 175 0.63 5.15 -8.81
N ASN A 176 1.86 5.35 -9.26
CA ASN A 176 2.17 6.22 -10.39
C ASN A 176 2.45 5.39 -11.63
N SER A 177 1.74 5.70 -12.71
CA SER A 177 1.89 5.01 -13.99
C SER A 177 2.55 5.94 -15.00
N TYR A 178 3.68 5.49 -15.56
CA TYR A 178 4.39 6.19 -16.63
C TYR A 178 4.07 5.49 -17.95
N THR A 179 3.34 6.19 -18.81
CA THR A 179 3.00 5.69 -20.15
C THR A 179 4.07 6.14 -21.13
N THR A 180 4.57 5.24 -21.95
CA THR A 180 5.36 5.60 -23.12
C THR A 180 4.40 6.26 -24.12
N GLY A 181 4.40 7.59 -24.20
CA GLY A 181 3.60 8.31 -25.19
C GLY A 181 3.94 7.80 -26.60
N GLN A 182 2.98 7.18 -27.26
CA GLN A 182 3.04 7.02 -28.71
C GLN A 182 2.67 8.38 -29.31
N LYS A 183 3.68 9.09 -29.83
CA LYS A 183 3.48 10.11 -30.84
C LYS A 183 3.39 9.43 -32.20
#